data_AF-A0A6B3GS48-F1
#
_entry.id   AF-A0A6B3GS48-F1
#
_cell.length_a   1.000
_cell.length_b   1.000
_cell.length_c   1.000
_cell.angle_alpha   90.00
_cell.angle_beta   90.00
_cell.angle_gamma   90.00
#
_symmetry.space_group_name_H-M   'P 1'
#
loop_
_entity.id
_entity.type
_entity.pdbx_description
1 polymer ?
#
loop_
_entity_poly.entity_id
_entity_poly.type
_entity_poly.pdbx_seq_one_letter_code
_entity_poly.pdbx_strand_id
1 'polypeptide(L)'
;RAPVRFTDAVAALLAEGYDTFVELAPHPTLVDALEGLCADTSAASTWTLHRDLPDAVAVERASGFLYAHRRRGPWPHRAGQAPGPVPMVTLPIYPFQRERHWFTEDQ
;
A
#
# COMPACT_ATOMS: atom_id res chain seq x y z
N ARG A 1 -3.94 28.36 22.37
CA ARG A 1 -3.38 27.67 21.18
C ARG A 1 -2.24 26.79 21.65
N ALA A 2 -2.19 25.52 21.26
CA ALA A 2 -1.13 24.58 21.62
C ALA A 2 -0.26 24.25 20.39
N PRO A 3 1.01 23.83 20.57
CA PRO A 3 1.86 23.38 19.48
C PRO A 3 1.36 22.05 18.89
N VAL A 4 1.64 21.83 17.60
CA VAL A 4 1.37 20.55 16.93
C VAL A 4 2.50 19.58 17.27
N ARG A 5 2.17 18.48 17.96
CA ARG A 5 3.10 17.44 18.38
C ARG A 5 3.05 16.22 17.45
N PHE A 6 3.27 16.44 16.15
CA PHE A 6 3.10 15.40 15.12
C PHE A 6 3.99 14.18 15.36
N THR A 7 5.29 14.41 15.57
CA THR A 7 6.27 13.34 15.84
C THR A 7 5.89 12.49 17.05
N ASP A 8 5.47 13.12 18.14
CA ASP A 8 5.08 12.39 19.36
C ASP A 8 3.84 11.52 19.13
N ALA A 9 2.88 12.01 18.33
CA ALA A 9 1.68 11.26 17.99
C ALA A 9 1.99 10.05 17.11
N VAL A 10 2.84 10.20 16.09
CA VAL A 10 3.27 9.09 15.23
C VAL A 10 4.08 8.06 16.02
N ALA A 11 4.99 8.50 16.89
CA ALA A 11 5.76 7.61 17.75
C ALA A 11 4.86 6.79 18.69
N ALA A 12 3.82 7.41 19.26
CA ALA A 12 2.84 6.70 20.08
C ALA A 12 2.08 5.64 19.27
N LEU A 13 1.62 5.99 18.05
CA LEU A 13 0.94 5.04 17.16
C LEU A 13 1.84 3.87 16.76
N LEU A 14 3.11 4.12 16.44
CA LEU A 14 4.09 3.07 16.17
C LEU A 14 4.26 2.14 17.39
N ALA A 15 4.35 2.71 18.60
CA ALA A 15 4.46 1.93 19.84
C ALA A 15 3.20 1.09 20.13
N GLU A 16 2.02 1.54 19.70
CA GLU A 16 0.76 0.79 19.76
C GLU A 16 0.64 -0.29 18.66
N GLY A 17 1.60 -0.36 17.74
CA GLY A 17 1.66 -1.38 16.68
C GLY A 17 0.98 -0.97 15.37
N TYR A 18 0.58 0.30 15.22
CA TYR A 18 0.15 0.82 13.92
C TYR A 18 1.36 0.97 13.01
N ASP A 19 1.27 0.43 11.80
CA ASP A 19 2.40 0.30 10.88
C ASP A 19 2.06 0.76 9.45
N THR A 20 0.95 1.46 9.30
CA THR A 20 0.45 1.95 8.01
C THR A 20 -0.11 3.35 8.19
N PHE A 21 0.47 4.31 7.49
CA PHE A 21 0.03 5.70 7.51
C PHE A 21 -0.42 6.12 6.11
N VAL A 22 -1.57 6.79 6.03
CA VAL A 22 -2.12 7.30 4.78
C VAL A 22 -2.38 8.78 4.94
N GLU A 23 -1.66 9.61 4.18
CA GLU A 23 -1.90 11.05 4.12
C GLU A 23 -3.08 11.36 3.20
N LEU A 24 -4.14 11.90 3.79
CA LEU A 24 -5.35 12.36 3.11
C LEU A 24 -5.28 13.88 2.88
N ALA A 25 -4.58 14.29 1.82
CA ALA A 25 -4.41 15.69 1.46
C ALA A 25 -4.32 15.88 -0.06
N PRO A 26 -4.57 17.08 -0.61
CA PRO A 26 -4.43 17.38 -2.06
C PRO A 26 -3.02 17.19 -2.63
N HIS A 27 -2.01 17.20 -1.76
CA HIS A 27 -0.61 16.97 -2.09
C HIS A 27 0.11 16.51 -0.81
N PRO A 28 1.05 15.54 -0.90
CA PRO A 28 1.80 15.08 0.27
C PRO A 28 2.64 16.20 0.87
N THR A 29 2.56 16.32 2.19
CA THR A 29 3.33 17.26 3.00
C THR A 29 3.88 16.60 4.27
N LEU A 30 3.31 15.46 4.67
CA LEU A 30 3.67 14.72 5.88
C LEU A 30 4.40 13.42 5.56
N VAL A 31 4.25 12.86 4.35
CA VAL A 31 4.88 11.59 3.95
C VAL A 31 6.39 11.59 4.18
N ASP A 32 7.12 12.63 3.78
CA ASP A 32 8.59 12.68 4.00
C ASP A 32 8.95 12.62 5.50
N ALA A 33 8.16 13.28 6.35
CA ALA A 33 8.35 13.22 7.80
C ALA A 33 7.99 11.84 8.37
N LEU A 34 6.94 11.20 7.84
CA LEU A 34 6.55 9.85 8.20
C LEU A 34 7.62 8.83 7.80
N GLU A 35 8.20 8.95 6.61
CA GLU A 35 9.30 8.09 6.15
C GLU A 35 10.51 8.18 7.10
N GLY A 36 10.88 9.40 7.53
CA GLY A 36 11.95 9.59 8.51
C GLY A 36 11.65 8.95 9.86
N LEU A 37 10.41 9.00 10.33
CA LEU A 37 9.98 8.38 11.60
C LEU A 37 9.84 6.86 11.52
N CYS A 38 9.55 6.33 10.32
CA CYS A 38 9.36 4.90 10.08
C CYS A 38 10.65 4.19 9.65
N ALA A 39 11.75 4.90 9.40
CA ALA A 39 12.97 4.37 8.79
C ALA A 39 13.54 3.11 9.47
N ASP A 40 13.42 3.02 10.79
CA ASP A 40 13.91 1.88 11.59
C ASP A 40 12.80 0.85 11.93
N THR A 41 11.68 0.89 11.23
CA THR A 41 10.49 0.06 11.47
C THR A 41 10.05 -0.66 10.21
N SER A 42 9.09 -1.60 10.33
CA SER A 42 8.37 -2.16 9.19
C SER A 42 7.16 -1.31 8.76
N ALA A 43 6.99 -0.12 9.34
CA ALA A 43 5.87 0.75 9.01
C ALA A 43 6.04 1.38 7.63
N ALA A 44 4.92 1.60 6.96
CA ALA A 44 4.86 2.13 5.61
C ALA A 44 3.94 3.35 5.58
N SER A 45 4.27 4.33 4.73
CA SER A 45 3.44 5.51 4.54
C SER A 45 3.15 5.76 3.05
N THR A 46 1.97 6.32 2.76
CA THR A 46 1.55 6.68 1.40
C THR A 46 0.66 7.92 1.42
N TRP A 47 0.36 8.48 0.25
CA TRP A 47 -0.50 9.65 0.07
C TRP A 47 -1.60 9.34 -0.95
N THR A 48 -2.75 10.00 -0.85
CA THR A 48 -3.88 9.73 -1.75
C THR A 48 -3.98 10.64 -2.96
N LEU A 49 -3.44 11.87 -2.90
CA LEU A 49 -3.46 12.83 -4.01
C LEU A 49 -2.11 13.52 -4.17
N HIS A 50 -1.81 13.94 -5.40
CA HIS A 50 -0.62 14.70 -5.73
C HIS A 50 -0.95 15.69 -6.85
N ARG A 51 -0.63 16.97 -6.66
CA ARG A 51 -0.95 18.05 -7.62
C ARG A 51 -0.53 17.80 -9.07
N ASP A 52 0.56 17.04 -9.27
CA ASP A 52 1.10 16.72 -10.60
C ASP A 52 0.53 15.42 -11.20
N LEU A 53 -0.51 14.84 -10.59
CA LEU A 53 -1.16 13.60 -11.05
C LEU A 53 -2.68 13.75 -11.09
N PRO A 54 -3.37 13.07 -12.03
CA PRO A 54 -4.82 12.93 -11.96
C PRO A 54 -5.26 12.20 -10.67
N ASP A 55 -6.28 12.71 -10.00
CA ASP A 55 -6.77 12.18 -8.71
C ASP A 55 -7.03 10.67 -8.73
N ALA A 56 -7.68 10.17 -9.78
CA ALA A 56 -7.95 8.74 -9.93
C ALA A 56 -6.66 7.91 -9.98
N VAL A 57 -5.63 8.40 -10.68
CA VAL A 57 -4.32 7.72 -10.77
C VAL A 57 -3.61 7.76 -9.41
N ALA A 58 -3.69 8.88 -8.69
CA ALA A 58 -3.10 9.02 -7.36
C ALA A 58 -3.70 8.03 -6.36
N VAL A 59 -5.03 7.92 -6.31
CA VAL A 59 -5.73 6.97 -5.42
C VAL A 59 -5.47 5.51 -5.82
N GLU A 60 -5.38 5.21 -7.12
CA GLU A 60 -5.01 3.87 -7.60
C GLU A 60 -3.59 3.49 -7.18
N ARG A 61 -2.64 4.44 -7.22
CA ARG A 61 -1.27 4.23 -6.73
C ARG A 61 -1.24 3.96 -5.23
N ALA A 62 -1.98 4.75 -4.43
CA ALA A 62 -2.10 4.53 -2.99
C ALA A 62 -2.68 3.14 -2.69
N SER A 63 -3.69 2.72 -3.45
CA SER A 63 -4.30 1.39 -3.33
C SER A 63 -3.30 0.28 -3.68
N GLY A 64 -2.56 0.42 -4.78
CA GLY A 64 -1.50 -0.52 -5.17
C GLY A 64 -0.37 -0.61 -4.14
N PHE A 65 0.01 0.53 -3.55
CA PHE A 65 0.99 0.59 -2.46
C PHE A 65 0.51 -0.21 -1.26
N LEU A 66 -0.71 0.04 -0.77
CA LEU A 66 -1.27 -0.70 0.35
C LEU A 66 -1.36 -2.20 0.06
N TYR A 67 -1.70 -2.57 -1.19
CA TYR A 67 -1.77 -3.98 -1.61
C TYR A 67 -0.41 -4.66 -1.56
N ALA A 68 0.62 -4.00 -2.11
CA ALA A 68 1.99 -4.50 -2.09
C ALA A 68 2.53 -4.68 -0.66
N HIS A 69 2.11 -3.82 0.27
CA HIS A 69 2.45 -3.90 1.69
C HIS A 69 1.54 -4.86 2.49
N ARG A 70 0.82 -5.76 1.79
CA ARG A 70 -0.04 -6.80 2.39
C ARG A 70 -1.12 -6.28 3.35
N ARG A 71 -1.54 -5.03 3.19
CA ARG A 71 -2.57 -4.42 4.04
C ARG A 71 -3.93 -4.95 3.60
N ARG A 72 -4.55 -5.80 4.42
CA ARG A 72 -5.85 -6.42 4.08
C ARG A 72 -6.96 -5.37 4.15
N GLY A 73 -7.64 -5.13 3.04
CA GLY A 73 -8.83 -4.31 2.98
C GLY A 73 -9.67 -4.66 1.76
N PRO A 74 -10.96 -4.27 1.72
CA PRO A 74 -11.74 -4.32 0.49
C PRO A 74 -11.08 -3.37 -0.50
N TRP A 75 -10.34 -3.93 -1.45
CA TRP A 75 -9.78 -3.14 -2.54
C TRP A 75 -10.94 -2.57 -3.33
N PRO A 76 -11.01 -1.24 -3.55
CA PRO A 76 -12.04 -0.66 -4.37
C PRO A 76 -11.87 -1.22 -5.77
N HIS A 77 -12.62 -2.27 -6.07
CA HIS A 77 -12.67 -2.86 -7.39
C HIS A 77 -13.39 -1.83 -8.26
N ARG A 78 -12.62 -1.07 -9.03
CA ARG A 78 -13.14 -0.07 -9.98
C ARG A 78 -14.16 -0.68 -10.94
N ALA A 79 -14.01 -1.98 -11.22
CA ALA A 79 -14.95 -2.74 -12.04
C ALA A 79 -16.31 -3.00 -11.34
N GLY A 80 -16.44 -2.82 -10.02
CA GLY A 80 -17.75 -2.76 -9.34
C GLY A 80 -18.48 -1.42 -9.49
N GLN A 81 -17.83 -0.38 -10.04
CA GLN A 81 -18.41 0.94 -10.29
C GLN A 81 -18.82 1.13 -11.76
N ALA A 82 -18.43 0.21 -12.65
CA ALA A 82 -18.88 0.23 -14.03
C ALA A 82 -20.33 -0.30 -14.11
N PRO A 83 -21.21 0.32 -14.90
CA PRO A 83 -22.56 -0.22 -15.11
C PRO A 83 -22.47 -1.55 -15.87
N GLY A 84 -23.02 -2.60 -15.25
CA GLY A 84 -23.15 -3.93 -15.86
C GLY A 84 -22.10 -4.96 -15.41
N PRO A 85 -22.23 -6.21 -15.84
CA PRO A 85 -21.30 -7.28 -15.49
C PRO A 85 -19.94 -7.04 -16.12
N VAL A 86 -18.87 -7.25 -15.34
CA VAL A 86 -17.49 -7.19 -15.83
C VAL A 86 -17.15 -8.55 -16.44
N PRO A 87 -16.78 -8.61 -17.72
CA PRO A 87 -16.47 -9.88 -18.37
C PRO A 87 -15.20 -10.50 -17.76
N MET A 88 -15.24 -11.80 -17.49
CA MET A 88 -14.05 -12.56 -17.13
C MET A 88 -13.16 -12.70 -18.38
N VAL A 89 -11.90 -12.33 -18.24
CA VAL A 89 -10.89 -12.44 -19.31
C VAL A 89 -9.89 -13.56 -18.99
N THR A 90 -9.41 -14.25 -20.02
CA THR A 90 -8.33 -15.22 -19.86
C THR A 90 -7.02 -14.49 -19.58
N LEU A 91 -6.38 -14.82 -18.46
CA LEU A 91 -5.05 -14.32 -18.10
C LEU A 91 -4.00 -15.43 -18.32
N PRO A 92 -2.72 -15.06 -18.52
CA PRO A 92 -1.63 -16.03 -18.46
C PRO A 92 -1.70 -16.84 -17.17
N ILE A 93 -1.36 -18.13 -17.26
CA ILE A 93 -1.26 -18.98 -16.06
C ILE A 93 -0.11 -18.48 -15.17
N TYR A 94 -0.21 -18.76 -13.88
CA TYR A 94 0.80 -18.36 -12.90
C TYR A 94 2.20 -18.85 -13.32
N PRO A 95 3.20 -17.95 -13.44
CA PRO A 95 4.55 -18.33 -13.84
C PRO A 95 5.28 -18.98 -12.66
N PHE A 96 5.03 -20.29 -12.46
CA PHE A 96 5.70 -21.06 -11.41
C PHE A 96 7.23 -20.94 -11.52
N GLN A 97 7.89 -20.70 -10.39
CA GLN A 97 9.35 -20.87 -10.27
C GLN A 97 9.63 -22.36 -10.17
N ARG A 98 9.95 -22.99 -11.31
CA ARG A 98 10.03 -24.44 -11.43
C ARG A 98 11.40 -24.93 -11.03
N GLU A 99 11.43 -25.77 -10.01
CA GLU A 99 12.61 -26.54 -9.62
C GLU A 99 12.35 -28.04 -9.81
N ARG A 100 13.42 -28.78 -10.05
CA ARG A 100 13.36 -30.22 -10.30
C ARG A 100 13.53 -30.97 -8.99
N HIS A 101 12.42 -31.45 -8.42
CA HIS A 101 12.41 -32.23 -7.19
C HIS A 101 12.19 -33.73 -7.48
N TRP A 102 13.26 -34.43 -7.84
CA TRP A 102 13.28 -35.90 -7.99
C TRP A 102 14.23 -36.51 -6.96
N PHE A 103 13.89 -37.67 -6.42
CA PHE A 103 14.84 -38.49 -5.67
C PHE A 103 15.84 -39.12 -6.65
N THR A 104 17.13 -38.97 -6.39
CA THR A 104 18.20 -39.72 -7.06
C THR A 104 18.69 -40.82 -6.11
N GLU A 105 19.01 -41.99 -6.65
CA GLU A 105 19.39 -43.21 -5.90
C GLU A 105 20.62 -43.08 -4.99
N ASP A 106 21.37 -41.97 -5.06
CA ASP A 106 22.54 -41.68 -4.22
C ASP A 106 22.21 -40.82 -2.97
N GLN A 107 20.99 -40.91 -2.43
CA GLN A 107 20.62 -40.37 -1.10
C GLN A 107 20.38 -41.51 -0.11
#